data_AF-A0A966N4V3-F1
#
_entry.id   AF-A0A966N4V3-F1
#
_cell.length_a   1.000
_cell.length_b   1.000
_cell.length_c   1.000
_cell.angle_alpha   90.00
_cell.angle_beta   90.00
_cell.angle_gamma   90.00
#
_symmetry.space_group_name_H-M   'P 1'
#
loop_
_entity.id
_entity.type
_entity.pdbx_description
1 polymer ?
#
loop_
_entity_poly.entity_id
_entity_poly.type
_entity_poly.pdbx_seq_one_letter_code
_entity_poly.pdbx_strand_id
1 'polypeptide(L)'
;MKHFIFCFTLLVFAIPNAIHAQPVAPSGIEQLNQFVKTVRAAQGEFVQQQMRSPKANEPQDKPKMIRQTSGQFVFQRPGRFVWDTQKPYEQKLIMDGKQLLMWDKDLNQLTIRSANQALAASPAAILFGDVVLDQQFDLEEAGTKTNLQWVNLKPKAKSGQGDLPYTQIAIGMSSGLPRALELTDGFGSMVLVIFNSMQINPNVDPSRFQFKPPQGAEVVRLN
;
A
#
# COMPACT_ATOMS: atom_id res chain seq x y z
N MET A 1 -9.52 -61.03 -64.62
CA MET A 1 -9.49 -60.35 -63.30
C MET A 1 -8.09 -59.78 -63.11
N LYS A 2 -7.92 -58.46 -63.14
CA LYS A 2 -6.63 -57.77 -62.90
C LYS A 2 -6.84 -56.84 -61.70
N HIS A 3 -6.17 -57.12 -60.59
CA HIS A 3 -6.27 -56.31 -59.38
C HIS A 3 -5.29 -55.13 -59.46
N PHE A 4 -5.84 -53.92 -59.36
CA PHE A 4 -5.07 -52.67 -59.21
C PHE A 4 -4.84 -52.43 -57.72
N ILE A 5 -3.57 -52.39 -57.29
CA ILE A 5 -3.17 -52.04 -55.93
C ILE A 5 -2.97 -50.52 -55.88
N PHE A 6 -3.80 -49.83 -55.10
CA PHE A 6 -3.68 -48.40 -54.83
C PHE A 6 -2.80 -48.22 -53.58
N CYS A 7 -1.59 -47.70 -53.75
CA CYS A 7 -0.67 -47.40 -52.66
C CYS A 7 -1.01 -46.00 -52.12
N PHE A 8 -1.63 -45.93 -50.93
CA PHE A 8 -1.99 -44.67 -50.28
C PHE A 8 -0.83 -44.24 -49.37
N THR A 9 -0.03 -43.27 -49.81
CA THR A 9 1.08 -42.71 -49.02
C THR A 9 0.50 -41.85 -47.91
N LEU A 10 0.59 -42.32 -46.66
CA LEU A 10 0.16 -41.57 -45.48
C LEU A 10 1.21 -40.50 -45.15
N LEU A 11 0.90 -39.23 -45.39
CA LEU A 11 1.78 -38.11 -45.07
C LEU A 11 1.58 -37.74 -43.58
N VAL A 12 2.53 -38.14 -42.73
CA VAL A 12 2.54 -37.79 -41.30
C VAL A 12 3.02 -36.34 -41.15
N PHE A 13 2.09 -35.40 -40.92
CA PHE A 13 2.44 -34.05 -40.49
C PHE A 13 2.89 -34.08 -39.02
N ALA A 14 4.19 -33.90 -38.77
CA ALA A 14 4.70 -33.62 -37.44
C ALA A 14 4.26 -32.21 -37.04
N ILE A 15 3.30 -32.09 -36.13
CA ILE A 15 2.92 -30.81 -35.52
C ILE A 15 4.03 -30.43 -34.54
N PRO A 16 4.79 -29.34 -34.76
CA PRO A 16 5.76 -28.89 -33.79
C PRO A 16 5.02 -28.47 -32.51
N ASN A 17 5.32 -29.15 -31.40
CA ASN A 17 4.90 -28.73 -30.07
C ASN A 17 5.52 -27.37 -29.78
N ALA A 18 4.78 -26.30 -30.05
CA ALA A 18 5.14 -24.97 -29.62
C ALA A 18 5.09 -24.95 -28.08
N ILE A 19 6.26 -24.94 -27.45
CA ILE A 19 6.40 -24.65 -26.02
C ILE A 19 5.86 -23.24 -25.82
N HIS A 20 4.60 -23.13 -25.39
CA HIS A 20 4.01 -21.86 -25.00
C HIS A 20 4.65 -21.48 -23.68
N ALA A 21 5.64 -20.58 -23.73
CA ALA A 21 6.11 -19.90 -22.54
C ALA A 21 4.90 -19.18 -21.93
N GLN A 22 4.41 -19.68 -20.80
CA GLN A 22 3.36 -18.99 -20.08
C GLN A 22 3.92 -17.63 -19.64
N PRO A 23 3.18 -16.53 -19.85
CA PRO A 23 3.63 -15.24 -19.36
C PRO A 23 3.83 -15.32 -17.85
N VAL A 24 5.07 -15.16 -17.41
CA VAL A 24 5.40 -15.04 -15.99
C VAL A 24 4.67 -13.79 -15.48
N ALA A 25 3.89 -13.94 -14.43
CA ALA A 25 3.24 -12.79 -13.81
C ALA A 25 4.31 -11.75 -13.41
N PRO A 26 4.06 -10.45 -13.61
CA PRO A 26 5.06 -9.42 -13.31
C PRO A 26 5.45 -9.49 -11.83
N SER A 27 6.73 -9.21 -11.56
CA SER A 27 7.27 -9.25 -10.20
C SER A 27 6.62 -8.21 -9.28
N GLY A 28 6.82 -8.32 -7.97
CA GLY A 28 6.29 -7.33 -7.04
C GLY A 28 6.83 -5.94 -7.32
N ILE A 29 8.14 -5.83 -7.57
CA ILE A 29 8.83 -4.58 -7.86
C ILE A 29 8.32 -3.97 -9.16
N GLU A 30 8.15 -4.77 -10.22
CA GLU A 30 7.61 -4.30 -11.50
C GLU A 30 6.21 -3.72 -11.33
N GLN A 31 5.34 -4.42 -10.60
CA GLN A 31 4.00 -3.93 -10.28
C GLN A 31 4.04 -2.63 -9.47
N LEU A 32 4.88 -2.55 -8.44
CA LEU A 32 4.99 -1.36 -7.58
C LEU A 32 5.49 -0.16 -8.38
N ASN A 33 6.53 -0.34 -9.18
CA ASN A 33 7.09 0.71 -10.03
C ASN A 33 6.07 1.21 -11.05
N GLN A 34 5.32 0.29 -11.67
CA GLN A 34 4.26 0.67 -12.59
C GLN A 34 3.15 1.45 -11.89
N PHE A 35 2.72 1.04 -10.69
CA PHE A 35 1.73 1.75 -9.90
C PHE A 35 2.17 3.19 -9.58
N VAL A 36 3.39 3.37 -9.08
CA VAL A 36 3.95 4.68 -8.73
C VAL A 36 4.04 5.59 -9.96
N LYS A 37 4.44 5.02 -11.11
CA LYS A 37 4.61 5.76 -12.36
C LYS A 37 3.28 6.21 -13.00
N THR A 38 2.28 5.34 -12.99
CA THR A 38 1.05 5.50 -13.81
C THR A 38 -0.18 5.98 -13.04
N VAL A 39 -0.24 5.70 -11.74
CA VAL A 39 -1.38 6.12 -10.93
C VAL A 39 -1.11 7.52 -10.39
N ARG A 40 -1.96 8.49 -10.73
CA ARG A 40 -1.88 9.87 -10.25
C ARG A 40 -2.92 10.17 -9.19
N ALA A 41 -4.02 9.43 -9.16
CA ALA A 41 -4.98 9.47 -8.07
C ALA A 41 -5.48 8.07 -7.78
N ALA A 42 -5.89 7.80 -6.54
CA ALA A 42 -6.73 6.64 -6.26
C ALA A 42 -7.60 6.91 -5.03
N GLN A 43 -8.70 6.19 -4.94
CA GLN A 43 -9.55 6.16 -3.75
C GLN A 43 -9.97 4.73 -3.43
N GLY A 44 -10.33 4.47 -2.18
CA GLY A 44 -10.81 3.17 -1.77
C GLY A 44 -11.00 3.07 -0.27
N GLU A 45 -11.07 1.84 0.22
CA GLU A 45 -11.27 1.51 1.61
C GLU A 45 -10.03 0.86 2.20
N PHE A 46 -9.84 1.00 3.50
CA PHE A 46 -8.80 0.31 4.23
C PHE A 46 -9.31 -0.34 5.52
N VAL A 47 -8.65 -1.42 5.91
CA VAL A 47 -8.67 -1.95 7.26
C VAL A 47 -7.24 -1.96 7.76
N GLN A 48 -7.00 -1.35 8.91
CA GLN A 48 -5.71 -1.34 9.58
C GLN A 48 -5.79 -2.15 10.87
N GLN A 49 -4.83 -3.06 11.04
CA GLN A 49 -4.68 -3.91 12.21
C GLN A 49 -3.33 -3.64 12.84
N GLN A 50 -3.33 -3.27 14.11
CA GLN A 50 -2.13 -3.17 14.92
C GLN A 50 -2.01 -4.44 15.75
N MET A 51 -0.84 -5.07 15.68
CA MET A 51 -0.53 -6.34 16.29
C MET A 51 0.77 -6.21 17.10
N ARG A 52 0.92 -7.08 18.10
CA ARG A 52 2.16 -7.22 18.86
C ARG A 52 2.53 -8.70 19.01
N SER A 53 3.79 -8.93 19.31
CA SER A 53 4.24 -10.23 19.77
C SER A 53 3.49 -10.66 21.05
N PRO A 54 3.15 -11.95 21.20
CA PRO A 54 2.57 -12.48 22.43
C PRO A 54 3.48 -12.23 23.63
N LYS A 55 2.89 -11.97 24.79
CA LYS A 55 3.62 -11.93 26.07
C LYS A 55 3.89 -13.35 26.55
N ALA A 56 4.86 -13.55 27.45
CA ALA A 56 5.24 -14.88 27.97
C ALA A 56 4.07 -15.69 28.57
N ASN A 57 3.01 -15.03 29.05
CA ASN A 57 1.81 -15.65 29.60
C ASN A 57 0.67 -15.86 28.59
N GLU A 58 0.90 -15.58 27.31
CA GLU A 58 -0.09 -15.74 26.23
C GLU A 58 0.28 -16.92 25.32
N PRO A 59 -0.70 -17.48 24.57
CA PRO A 59 -0.41 -18.42 23.51
C PRO A 59 0.59 -17.84 22.49
N GLN A 60 1.70 -18.56 22.24
CA GLN A 60 2.82 -18.12 21.39
C GLN A 60 2.62 -18.44 19.90
N ASP A 61 1.47 -18.97 19.54
CA ASP A 61 1.14 -19.47 18.19
C ASP A 61 0.93 -18.35 17.17
N LYS A 62 0.51 -17.15 17.59
CA LYS A 62 0.19 -16.04 16.68
C LYS A 62 0.30 -14.67 17.32
N PRO A 63 0.60 -13.61 16.54
CA PRO A 63 0.54 -12.23 17.00
C PRO A 63 -0.82 -11.89 17.61
N LYS A 64 -0.81 -11.03 18.63
CA LYS A 64 -2.02 -10.50 19.25
C LYS A 64 -2.41 -9.18 18.60
N MET A 65 -3.60 -9.14 17.99
CA MET A 65 -4.21 -7.90 17.53
C MET A 65 -4.60 -7.04 18.75
N ILE A 66 -4.11 -5.81 18.79
CA ILE A 66 -4.36 -4.84 19.87
C ILE A 66 -5.35 -3.77 19.46
N ARG A 67 -5.42 -3.44 18.17
CA ARG A 67 -6.35 -2.44 17.65
C ARG A 67 -6.69 -2.74 16.21
N GLN A 68 -7.93 -2.48 15.82
CA GLN A 68 -8.35 -2.47 14.43
C GLN A 68 -9.04 -1.14 14.15
N THR A 69 -8.70 -0.51 13.02
CA THR A 69 -9.39 0.66 12.50
C THR A 69 -9.78 0.43 11.05
N SER A 70 -10.79 1.16 10.58
CA SER A 70 -11.21 1.08 9.18
C SER A 70 -11.71 2.42 8.70
N GLY A 71 -11.63 2.63 7.40
CA GLY A 71 -12.03 3.88 6.81
C GLY A 71 -11.79 3.95 5.32
N GLN A 72 -11.68 5.17 4.83
CA GLN A 72 -11.49 5.45 3.42
C GLN A 72 -10.22 6.24 3.19
N PHE A 73 -9.64 6.06 2.02
CA PHE A 73 -8.52 6.87 1.58
C PHE A 73 -8.81 7.48 0.21
N VAL A 74 -8.21 8.64 -0.03
CA VAL A 74 -8.07 9.20 -1.37
C VAL A 74 -6.71 9.87 -1.46
N PHE A 75 -6.03 9.74 -2.59
CA PHE A 75 -4.82 10.49 -2.86
C PHE A 75 -4.82 11.06 -4.26
N GLN A 76 -4.06 12.13 -4.42
CA GLN A 76 -3.76 12.74 -5.69
C GLN A 76 -2.33 13.29 -5.66
N ARG A 77 -1.50 12.78 -6.56
CA ARG A 77 -0.12 13.23 -6.71
C ARG A 77 -0.07 14.59 -7.42
N PRO A 78 0.89 15.46 -7.08
CA PRO A 78 1.88 15.27 -6.01
C PRO A 78 1.31 15.63 -4.62
N GLY A 79 1.74 14.87 -3.61
CA GLY A 79 1.66 15.26 -2.21
C GLY A 79 0.28 15.48 -1.58
N ARG A 80 -0.84 15.12 -2.21
CA ARG A 80 -2.17 15.24 -1.57
C ARG A 80 -2.75 13.89 -1.21
N PHE A 81 -3.21 13.75 0.03
CA PHE A 81 -3.97 12.58 0.45
C PHE A 81 -4.93 12.90 1.58
N VAL A 82 -5.94 12.05 1.73
CA VAL A 82 -6.83 11.98 2.89
C VAL A 82 -6.85 10.53 3.36
N TRP A 83 -6.61 10.34 4.65
CA TRP A 83 -6.83 9.09 5.36
C TRP A 83 -7.94 9.33 6.38
N ASP A 84 -9.13 8.84 6.07
CA ASP A 84 -10.35 9.09 6.83
C ASP A 84 -10.72 7.85 7.64
N THR A 85 -10.25 7.78 8.89
CA THR A 85 -10.60 6.70 9.81
C THR A 85 -12.02 6.93 10.31
N GLN A 86 -12.90 5.99 10.04
CA GLN A 86 -14.33 6.07 10.38
C GLN A 86 -14.69 5.23 11.60
N LYS A 87 -13.90 4.19 11.91
CA LYS A 87 -14.13 3.29 13.05
C LYS A 87 -12.82 2.90 13.74
N PRO A 88 -12.83 2.67 15.06
CA PRO A 88 -13.95 2.93 15.98
C PRO A 88 -14.06 4.40 16.40
N TYR A 89 -13.00 5.19 16.20
CA TYR A 89 -12.94 6.62 16.51
C TYR A 89 -12.67 7.40 15.23
N GLU A 90 -13.39 8.50 15.04
CA GLU A 90 -13.34 9.29 13.83
C GLU A 90 -12.11 10.21 13.83
N GLN A 91 -11.15 9.91 12.95
CA GLN A 91 -9.93 10.68 12.79
C GLN A 91 -9.61 10.87 11.31
N LYS A 92 -9.34 12.11 10.90
CA LYS A 92 -8.99 12.44 9.52
C LYS A 92 -7.58 12.99 9.44
N LEU A 93 -6.74 12.39 8.62
CA LEU A 93 -5.42 12.90 8.27
C LEU A 93 -5.52 13.46 6.85
N ILE A 94 -5.18 14.73 6.66
CA ILE A 94 -5.26 15.43 5.38
C ILE A 94 -3.89 16.01 5.08
N MET A 95 -3.31 15.63 3.96
CA MET A 95 -2.17 16.31 3.37
C MET A 95 -2.67 17.18 2.22
N ASP A 96 -2.52 18.50 2.37
CA ASP A 96 -2.99 19.49 1.38
C ASP A 96 -1.93 19.78 0.28
N GLY A 97 -0.77 19.12 0.35
CA GLY A 97 0.39 19.35 -0.50
C GLY A 97 1.47 20.24 0.15
N LYS A 98 1.22 20.77 1.35
CA LYS A 98 2.17 21.61 2.10
C LYS A 98 2.34 21.16 3.54
N GLN A 99 1.26 20.78 4.20
CA GLN A 99 1.23 20.46 5.63
C GLN A 99 0.29 19.29 5.90
N LEU A 100 0.56 18.58 7.00
CA LEU A 100 -0.33 17.56 7.51
C LEU A 100 -1.31 18.17 8.51
N LEU A 101 -2.59 18.03 8.22
CA LEU A 101 -3.70 18.34 9.10
C LEU A 101 -4.21 17.03 9.72
N MET A 102 -4.33 16.99 11.04
CA MET A 102 -4.87 15.86 11.79
C MET A 102 -6.10 16.35 12.54
N TRP A 103 -7.27 15.94 12.10
CA TRP A 103 -8.53 16.21 12.77
C TRP A 103 -8.92 15.01 13.63
N ASP A 104 -9.06 15.25 14.93
CA ASP A 104 -9.66 14.32 15.88
C ASP A 104 -11.05 14.85 16.26
N LYS A 105 -12.09 14.11 15.89
CA LYS A 105 -13.48 14.53 16.10
C LYS A 105 -13.86 14.51 17.58
N ASP A 106 -13.38 13.51 18.31
CA ASP A 106 -13.77 13.29 19.71
C ASP A 106 -13.11 14.34 20.61
N LEU A 107 -11.88 14.75 20.26
CA LEU A 107 -11.19 15.86 20.92
C LEU A 107 -11.63 17.25 20.41
N ASN A 108 -12.42 17.31 19.34
CA ASN A 108 -12.76 18.56 18.65
C ASN A 108 -11.51 19.40 18.34
N GLN A 109 -10.44 18.75 17.86
CA GLN A 109 -9.11 19.34 17.75
C GLN A 109 -8.50 19.12 16.36
N LEU A 110 -8.00 20.21 15.78
CA LEU A 110 -7.16 20.21 14.59
C LEU A 110 -5.70 20.40 14.97
N THR A 111 -4.88 19.39 14.75
CA THR A 111 -3.42 19.48 14.87
C THR A 111 -2.80 19.68 13.49
N ILE A 112 -1.89 20.63 13.36
CA ILE A 112 -1.16 20.94 12.12
C ILE A 112 0.31 20.61 12.34
N ARG A 113 0.89 19.82 11.43
CA ARG A 113 2.29 19.38 11.44
C ARG A 113 2.97 19.65 10.10
N SER A 114 4.30 19.72 10.11
CA SER A 114 5.09 19.76 8.87
C SER A 114 4.90 18.49 8.04
N ALA A 115 4.97 18.62 6.70
CA ALA A 115 4.75 17.48 5.80
C ALA A 115 5.75 16.31 6.03
N ASN A 116 6.95 16.62 6.50
CA ASN A 116 7.99 15.62 6.79
C ASN A 116 7.56 14.66 7.92
N GLN A 117 6.64 15.07 8.81
CA GLN A 117 6.12 14.23 9.88
C GLN A 117 4.96 13.31 9.43
N ALA A 118 4.60 13.31 8.14
CA ALA A 118 3.47 12.53 7.63
C ALA A 118 3.65 11.02 7.75
N LEU A 119 4.88 10.53 7.54
CA LEU A 119 5.19 9.10 7.63
C LEU A 119 5.04 8.57 9.06
N ALA A 120 5.38 9.39 10.06
CA ALA A 120 5.15 9.05 11.47
C ALA A 120 3.66 9.02 11.82
N ALA A 121 2.84 9.87 11.18
CA ALA A 121 1.41 9.98 11.46
C ALA A 121 0.53 8.99 10.68
N SER A 122 0.95 8.57 9.48
CA SER A 122 0.20 7.63 8.65
C SER A 122 1.11 6.68 7.87
N PRO A 123 1.00 5.36 8.10
CA PRO A 123 1.51 4.31 7.22
C PRO A 123 1.27 4.58 5.72
N ALA A 124 0.11 5.11 5.37
CA ALA A 124 -0.30 5.32 3.99
C ALA A 124 0.54 6.39 3.26
N ALA A 125 1.24 7.26 4.00
CA ALA A 125 2.12 8.26 3.42
C ALA A 125 3.31 7.64 2.65
N ILE A 126 3.69 6.39 2.96
CA ILE A 126 4.70 5.64 2.19
C ILE A 126 4.23 5.40 0.75
N LEU A 127 2.94 5.08 0.58
CA LEU A 127 2.36 4.78 -0.73
C LEU A 127 1.91 6.05 -1.48
N PHE A 128 1.36 7.01 -0.75
CA PHE A 128 0.58 8.11 -1.32
C PHE A 128 1.19 9.50 -1.13
N GLY A 129 2.29 9.60 -0.40
CA GLY A 129 3.04 10.84 -0.27
C GLY A 129 3.79 11.22 -1.56
N ASP A 130 4.56 12.30 -1.47
CA ASP A 130 5.50 12.71 -2.52
C ASP A 130 6.85 11.98 -2.42
N VAL A 131 6.86 10.86 -1.70
CA VAL A 131 8.04 10.02 -1.54
C VAL A 131 8.38 9.40 -2.89
N VAL A 132 9.54 9.77 -3.42
CA VAL A 132 10.16 9.05 -4.52
C VAL A 132 10.75 7.77 -3.94
N LEU A 133 9.99 6.67 -4.01
CA LEU A 133 10.37 5.39 -3.39
C LEU A 133 11.80 4.97 -3.76
N ASP A 134 12.20 5.09 -5.02
CA ASP A 134 13.54 4.73 -5.49
C ASP A 134 14.67 5.57 -4.88
N GLN A 135 14.38 6.77 -4.40
CA GLN A 135 15.37 7.63 -3.72
C GLN A 135 15.45 7.33 -2.23
N GLN A 136 14.37 6.82 -1.64
CA GLN A 136 14.28 6.59 -0.20
C GLN A 136 14.52 5.13 0.22
N PHE A 137 14.25 4.18 -0.67
CA PHE A 137 14.29 2.76 -0.37
C PHE A 137 15.08 1.98 -1.40
N ASP A 138 15.77 0.95 -0.94
CA ASP A 138 16.18 -0.18 -1.76
C ASP A 138 15.01 -1.19 -1.78
N LEU A 139 14.58 -1.57 -2.97
CA LEU A 139 13.45 -2.50 -3.17
C LEU A 139 13.98 -3.92 -3.35
N GLU A 140 13.40 -4.87 -2.63
CA GLU A 140 13.75 -6.29 -2.72
C GLU A 140 12.51 -7.16 -2.87
N GLU A 141 12.57 -8.15 -3.76
CA GLU A 141 11.52 -9.17 -3.86
C GLU A 141 11.47 -10.01 -2.58
N ALA A 142 10.28 -10.13 -2.00
CA ALA A 142 10.03 -10.92 -0.80
C ALA A 142 9.17 -12.17 -1.09
N GLY A 143 9.00 -12.50 -2.37
CA GLY A 143 8.27 -13.67 -2.83
C GLY A 143 6.76 -13.53 -2.75
N THR A 144 6.06 -14.65 -2.87
CA THR A 144 4.59 -14.70 -2.90
C THR A 144 4.03 -15.21 -1.58
N LYS A 145 3.12 -14.46 -0.95
CA LYS A 145 2.40 -14.87 0.26
C LYS A 145 0.95 -14.40 0.18
N THR A 146 0.02 -15.32 0.45
CA THR A 146 -1.44 -15.05 0.40
C THR A 146 -1.89 -14.49 -0.96
N ASN A 147 -1.34 -15.01 -2.06
CA ASN A 147 -1.57 -14.57 -3.44
C ASN A 147 -1.13 -13.12 -3.75
N LEU A 148 -0.27 -12.52 -2.91
CA LEU A 148 0.35 -11.23 -3.18
C LEU A 148 1.83 -11.40 -3.49
N GLN A 149 2.34 -10.63 -4.46
CA GLN A 149 3.77 -10.45 -4.70
C GLN A 149 4.29 -9.40 -3.73
N TRP A 150 5.15 -9.79 -2.79
CA TRP A 150 5.61 -8.88 -1.74
C TRP A 150 6.92 -8.21 -2.13
N VAL A 151 7.01 -6.92 -1.81
CA VAL A 151 8.21 -6.10 -1.99
C VAL A 151 8.62 -5.55 -0.64
N ASN A 152 9.85 -5.82 -0.22
CA ASN A 152 10.46 -5.19 0.94
C ASN A 152 11.06 -3.85 0.56
N LEU A 153 10.83 -2.84 1.39
CA LEU A 153 11.34 -1.48 1.25
C LEU A 153 12.36 -1.24 2.36
N LYS A 154 13.65 -1.28 2.01
CA LYS A 154 14.75 -1.03 2.96
C LYS A 154 15.14 0.45 2.92
N PRO A 155 14.99 1.22 4.02
CA PRO A 155 15.36 2.62 4.02
C PRO A 155 16.86 2.80 3.73
N LYS A 156 17.19 3.64 2.75
CA LYS A 156 18.58 3.98 2.41
C LYS A 156 19.21 4.79 3.54
N ALA A 157 20.50 4.57 3.79
CA ALA A 157 21.24 5.23 4.87
C ALA A 157 21.21 6.78 4.79
N LYS A 158 21.08 7.35 3.58
CA LYS A 158 21.01 8.80 3.34
C LYS A 158 19.61 9.39 3.51
N SER A 159 18.59 8.57 3.68
CA SER A 159 17.17 8.97 3.63
C SER A 159 16.58 9.26 5.01
N GLY A 160 17.43 9.59 5.99
CA GLY A 160 16.99 9.91 7.35
C GLY A 160 16.48 8.67 8.09
N GLN A 161 17.26 7.58 8.09
CA GLN A 161 16.91 6.32 8.79
C GLN A 161 16.52 6.53 10.29
N GLY A 162 16.86 7.68 10.88
CA GLY A 162 16.44 8.07 12.23
C GLY A 162 15.02 8.63 12.38
N ASP A 163 14.32 8.98 11.28
CA ASP A 163 13.00 9.61 11.33
C ASP A 163 11.84 8.62 11.10
N LEU A 164 12.13 7.40 10.61
CA LEU A 164 11.12 6.37 10.42
C LEU A 164 10.99 5.54 11.71
N PRO A 165 9.79 5.41 12.29
CA PRO A 165 9.58 4.59 13.49
C PRO A 165 9.58 3.08 13.17
N TYR A 166 9.85 2.68 11.93
CA TYR A 166 9.73 1.30 11.45
C TYR A 166 11.07 0.76 10.96
N THR A 167 11.39 -0.47 11.36
CA THR A 167 12.59 -1.20 10.94
C THR A 167 12.37 -2.05 9.70
N GLN A 168 11.11 -2.40 9.39
CA GLN A 168 10.75 -3.17 8.20
C GLN A 168 9.47 -2.62 7.59
N ILE A 169 9.45 -2.53 6.27
CA ILE A 169 8.32 -2.04 5.47
C ILE A 169 8.16 -3.01 4.31
N ALA A 170 6.96 -3.51 4.08
CA ALA A 170 6.67 -4.39 2.95
C ALA A 170 5.32 -4.06 2.30
N ILE A 171 5.25 -4.13 0.98
CA ILE A 171 4.03 -3.88 0.20
C ILE A 171 3.65 -5.16 -0.54
N GLY A 172 2.42 -5.63 -0.32
CA GLY A 172 1.84 -6.76 -1.05
C GLY A 172 1.11 -6.27 -2.30
N MET A 173 1.58 -6.68 -3.47
CA MET A 173 1.04 -6.31 -4.77
C MET A 173 0.17 -7.42 -5.36
N SER A 174 -0.91 -7.07 -6.02
CA SER A 174 -1.68 -7.97 -6.88
C SER A 174 -2.28 -7.21 -8.04
N SER A 175 -2.18 -7.78 -9.25
CA SER A 175 -2.78 -7.21 -10.46
C SER A 175 -2.35 -5.75 -10.70
N GLY A 176 -1.11 -5.41 -10.35
CA GLY A 176 -0.56 -4.05 -10.52
C GLY A 176 -0.97 -3.04 -9.44
N LEU A 177 -1.67 -3.48 -8.38
CA LEU A 177 -2.17 -2.59 -7.32
C LEU A 177 -1.65 -3.02 -5.94
N PRO A 178 -1.34 -2.07 -5.04
CA PRO A 178 -1.05 -2.38 -3.66
C PRO A 178 -2.32 -2.87 -2.96
N ARG A 179 -2.25 -4.05 -2.36
CA ARG A 179 -3.34 -4.69 -1.61
C ARG A 179 -3.05 -4.78 -0.12
N ALA A 180 -1.79 -4.78 0.25
CA ALA A 180 -1.36 -4.76 1.65
C ALA A 180 -0.14 -3.87 1.86
N LEU A 181 -0.04 -3.29 3.06
CA LEU A 181 1.16 -2.64 3.58
C LEU A 181 1.42 -3.20 4.98
N GLU A 182 2.62 -3.70 5.22
CA GLU A 182 3.09 -4.23 6.49
C GLU A 182 4.24 -3.35 7.00
N LEU A 183 4.16 -2.94 8.26
CA LEU A 183 5.16 -2.12 8.93
C LEU A 183 5.50 -2.77 10.27
N THR A 184 6.78 -2.99 10.53
CA THR A 184 7.24 -3.51 11.81
C THR A 184 8.18 -2.51 12.48
N ASP A 185 7.91 -2.19 13.74
CA ASP A 185 8.76 -1.34 14.58
C ASP A 185 9.91 -2.14 15.25
N GLY A 186 10.85 -1.42 15.88
CA GLY A 186 12.00 -2.04 16.55
C GLY A 186 11.64 -2.86 17.81
N PHE A 187 10.40 -2.80 18.27
CA PHE A 187 9.89 -3.57 19.41
C PHE A 187 9.09 -4.81 18.96
N GLY A 188 8.96 -5.03 17.65
CA GLY A 188 8.20 -6.14 17.08
C GLY A 188 6.69 -5.92 17.07
N SER A 189 6.22 -4.68 17.22
CA SER A 189 4.83 -4.33 16.89
C SER A 189 4.68 -4.24 15.38
N MET A 190 3.57 -4.73 14.86
CA MET A 190 3.26 -4.76 13.44
C MET A 190 2.00 -3.97 13.16
N VAL A 191 2.02 -3.15 12.12
CA VAL A 191 0.83 -2.55 11.50
C VAL A 191 0.62 -3.21 10.15
N LEU A 192 -0.54 -3.84 9.96
CA LEU A 192 -1.00 -4.36 8.68
C LEU A 192 -2.15 -3.50 8.18
N VAL A 193 -2.00 -2.92 6.99
CA VAL A 193 -3.06 -2.18 6.30
C VAL A 193 -3.47 -2.99 5.07
N ILE A 194 -4.76 -3.24 4.92
CA ILE A 194 -5.36 -3.98 3.80
C ILE A 194 -6.20 -3.00 2.99
N PHE A 195 -5.94 -2.92 1.69
CA PHE A 195 -6.66 -2.04 0.76
C PHE A 195 -7.72 -2.81 -0.03
N ASN A 196 -8.93 -2.24 -0.03
CA ASN A 196 -10.10 -2.78 -0.69
C ASN A 196 -10.75 -1.73 -1.61
N SER A 197 -11.51 -2.21 -2.59
CA SER A 197 -12.34 -1.35 -3.46
C SER A 197 -11.56 -0.20 -4.13
N MET A 198 -10.28 -0.42 -4.46
CA MET A 198 -9.41 0.62 -4.99
C MET A 198 -9.80 0.99 -6.43
N GLN A 199 -10.08 2.28 -6.63
CA GLN A 199 -10.31 2.89 -7.94
C GLN A 199 -9.12 3.79 -8.28
N ILE A 200 -8.47 3.53 -9.42
CA ILE A 200 -7.31 4.29 -9.88
C ILE A 200 -7.72 5.38 -10.87
N ASN A 201 -6.99 6.49 -10.83
CA ASN A 201 -7.18 7.70 -11.62
C ASN A 201 -8.65 8.18 -11.72
N PRO A 202 -9.44 8.19 -10.62
CA PRO A 202 -10.75 8.82 -10.65
C PRO A 202 -10.59 10.35 -10.79
N ASN A 203 -11.65 11.02 -11.24
CA ASN A 203 -11.73 12.47 -11.08
C ASN A 203 -11.97 12.79 -9.60
N VAL A 204 -11.00 13.43 -8.96
CA VAL A 204 -11.07 13.79 -7.52
C VAL A 204 -11.30 15.28 -7.41
N ASP A 205 -12.37 15.68 -6.71
CA ASP A 205 -12.61 17.08 -6.38
C ASP A 205 -11.47 17.63 -5.49
N PRO A 206 -10.77 18.69 -5.89
CA PRO A 206 -9.71 19.32 -5.09
C PRO A 206 -10.15 19.74 -3.68
N SER A 207 -11.45 20.00 -3.46
CA SER A 207 -12.01 20.34 -2.15
C SER A 207 -11.83 19.23 -1.12
N ARG A 208 -11.66 17.97 -1.56
CA ARG A 208 -11.44 16.81 -0.68
C ARG A 208 -10.17 16.92 0.16
N PHE A 209 -9.17 17.67 -0.31
CA PHE A 209 -7.89 17.85 0.37
C PHE A 209 -7.85 19.13 1.22
N GLN A 210 -8.98 19.81 1.37
CA GLN A 210 -9.12 20.99 2.20
C GLN A 210 -9.94 20.62 3.43
N PHE A 211 -9.53 21.13 4.59
CA PHE A 211 -10.28 20.93 5.82
C PHE A 211 -10.40 22.23 6.60
N LYS A 212 -11.63 22.57 6.95
CA LYS A 212 -11.94 23.65 7.89
C LYS A 212 -12.61 23.03 9.11
N PRO A 213 -12.03 23.18 10.32
CA PRO A 213 -12.62 22.60 11.50
C PRO A 213 -13.93 23.34 11.85
N PRO A 214 -14.87 22.68 12.55
CA PRO A 214 -16.10 23.30 13.00
C PRO A 214 -15.82 24.44 13.99
N GLN A 215 -16.82 25.30 14.20
CA GLN A 215 -16.71 26.37 15.19
C GLN A 215 -16.47 25.79 16.59
N GLY A 216 -15.58 26.43 17.35
CA GLY A 216 -15.23 26.00 18.70
C GLY A 216 -14.18 24.89 18.76
N ALA A 217 -13.70 24.40 17.62
CA ALA A 217 -12.58 23.46 17.58
C ALA A 217 -11.26 24.12 18.00
N GLU A 218 -10.46 23.38 18.76
CA GLU A 218 -9.10 23.79 19.10
C GLU A 218 -8.18 23.62 17.89
N VAL A 219 -7.25 24.57 17.68
CA VAL A 219 -6.25 24.49 16.61
C VAL A 219 -4.85 24.55 17.20
N VAL A 220 -4.11 23.45 17.10
CA VAL A 220 -2.74 23.31 17.59
C VAL A 220 -1.78 23.23 16.41
N ARG A 221 -0.66 23.97 16.48
CA ARG A 221 0.43 23.90 15.49
C ARG A 221 1.67 23.35 16.16
N LEU A 222 2.18 22.25 15.62
CA LEU A 222 3.41 21.60 16.08
C LEU A 222 4.47 21.81 15.00
N ASN A 223 5.55 22.50 15.37
CA ASN A 223 6.70 22.76 14.52
C ASN A 223 7.66 21.57 14.53
#